data_AF-A0A1M3CFL7-F1
#
_entry.id   AF-A0A1M3CFL7-F1
#
_cell.length_a   1.000
_cell.length_b   1.000
_cell.length_c   1.000
_cell.angle_alpha   90.00
_cell.angle_beta   90.00
_cell.angle_gamma   90.00
#
_symmetry.space_group_name_H-M   'P 1'
#
loop_
_entity.id
_entity.type
_entity.pdbx_description
1 polymer ?
#
loop_
_entity_poly.entity_id
_entity_poly.type
_entity_poly.pdbx_seq_one_letter_code
_entity_poly.pdbx_strand_id
1 'polypeptide(L)' 'MERAAKKEAVEQLNETFKSTGVAIVAHYSGLTVAQMQTLRK' A
#
# COMPACT_ATOMS: atom_id res chain seq x y z
N MET A 1 -13.06 9.10 7.50
CA MET A 1 -12.99 7.62 7.34
C MET A 1 -13.72 6.96 8.48
N GLU A 2 -14.87 6.39 8.16
CA GLU A 2 -15.69 5.59 9.08
C GLU A 2 -14.93 4.35 9.60
N ARG A 3 -15.25 3.87 10.80
CA ARG A 3 -14.56 2.71 11.41
C ARG A 3 -14.76 1.42 10.61
N ALA A 4 -15.90 1.26 9.94
CA ALA A 4 -16.21 0.11 9.08
C ALA A 4 -15.23 0.02 7.90
N ALA A 5 -15.07 1.11 7.14
CA ALA A 5 -14.13 1.18 6.02
C ALA A 5 -12.66 0.95 6.45
N LYS A 6 -12.28 1.37 7.67
CA LYS A 6 -10.95 1.08 8.21
C LYS A 6 -10.76 -0.40 8.52
N LYS A 7 -11.80 -1.09 9.00
CA LYS A 7 -11.71 -2.51 9.35
C LYS A 7 -11.48 -3.35 8.09
N GLU A 8 -12.21 -3.08 7.02
CA GLU A 8 -12.07 -3.75 5.73
C GLU A 8 -10.69 -3.52 5.11
N ALA A 9 -10.17 -2.28 5.16
CA ALA A 9 -8.83 -1.97 4.69
C ALA A 9 -7.72 -2.70 5.47
N VAL A 10 -7.89 -2.88 6.79
CA VAL A 10 -6.94 -3.64 7.63
C VAL A 10 -6.97 -5.13 7.29
N GLU A 11 -8.16 -5.68 7.00
CA GLU A 11 -8.33 -7.08 6.63
C GLU A 11 -7.66 -7.39 5.28
N GLN A 12 -7.93 -6.58 4.26
CA GLN A 12 -7.31 -6.70 2.93
C GLN A 12 -5.78 -6.56 3.00
N LEU A 13 -5.29 -5.63 3.81
CA LEU A 13 -3.85 -5.43 4.00
C LEU A 13 -3.19 -6.65 4.67
N ASN A 14 -3.83 -7.25 5.67
CA ASN A 14 -3.34 -8.43 6.36
C ASN A 14 -3.28 -9.66 5.44
N GLU A 15 -4.28 -9.86 4.59
CA GLU A 15 -4.27 -10.92 3.56
C GLU A 15 -3.16 -10.71 2.52
N THR A 16 -2.96 -9.45 2.10
CA THR A 16 -1.87 -9.10 1.18
C THR A 16 -0.51 -9.41 1.80
N PHE A 17 -0.29 -9.05 3.07
CA PHE A 17 0.96 -9.37 3.78
C PHE A 17 1.20 -10.87 3.98
N LYS A 18 0.14 -11.68 4.11
CA LYS A 18 0.29 -13.15 4.23
C LYS A 18 0.63 -13.83 2.91
N SER A 19 0.14 -13.29 1.80
CA SER A 19 0.36 -13.85 0.46
C SER A 19 1.63 -13.35 -0.22
N THR A 20 2.16 -12.20 0.21
CA THR A 20 3.40 -11.62 -0.33
C THR A 20 4.61 -11.98 0.54
N GLY A 21 5.62 -12.63 -0.04
CA GLY A 21 6.83 -13.03 0.70
C GLY A 21 7.77 -11.88 1.06
N VAL A 22 7.60 -10.69 0.47
CA VAL A 22 8.44 -9.51 0.71
C VAL A 22 7.57 -8.26 0.69
N ALA A 23 7.64 -7.45 1.76
CA ALA A 23 7.02 -6.14 1.83
C ALA A 23 8.08 -5.06 2.11
N ILE A 24 7.97 -3.92 1.41
CA ILE A 24 8.92 -2.80 1.51
C ILE A 24 8.15 -1.56 1.95
N VAL A 25 8.64 -0.90 3.01
CA VAL A 25 8.11 0.40 3.47
C VAL A 25 8.97 1.50 2.87
N ALA A 26 8.41 2.27 1.94
CA ALA A 26 9.09 3.39 1.29
C ALA A 26 8.39 4.72 1.61
N HIS A 27 9.18 5.76 1.87
CA HIS A 27 8.68 7.13 1.99
C HIS A 27 8.48 7.74 0.60
N TYR A 28 7.24 8.00 0.21
CA TYR A 28 6.91 8.60 -1.08
C TYR A 28 6.74 10.14 -1.01
N SER A 29 7.04 10.76 0.13
CA SER A 29 6.93 12.21 0.31
C SER A 29 7.90 12.94 -0.62
N GLY A 30 7.37 13.58 -1.68
CA GLY A 30 8.14 14.32 -2.67
C GLY A 30 8.24 13.66 -4.05
N LEU A 31 7.66 12.48 -4.27
CA LEU A 31 7.59 11.85 -5.58
C LEU A 31 6.42 12.43 -6.40
N THR A 32 6.73 12.90 -7.61
CA THR A 32 5.72 13.27 -8.61
C THR A 32 5.02 12.03 -9.16
N VAL A 33 3.82 12.20 -9.73
CA VAL A 33 3.05 11.09 -10.33
C VAL A 33 3.86 10.35 -11.41
N ALA A 34 4.65 11.08 -12.20
CA ALA A 34 5.53 10.51 -13.23
C ALA A 34 6.63 9.59 -12.65
N GLN A 35 7.21 9.96 -11.49
CA GLN A 35 8.19 9.12 -10.81
C GLN A 35 7.55 7.87 -10.20
N MET A 36 6.30 7.97 -9.70
CA MET A 36 5.56 6.80 -9.21
C MET A 36 5.17 5.82 -10.32
N GLN A 37 4.87 6.30 -11.53
CA GLN A 37 4.60 5.44 -12.69
C GLN A 37 5.84 4.65 -13.13
N THR A 38 7.03 5.26 -13.03
CA THR A 38 8.29 4.61 -13.41
C THR A 38 8.62 3.42 -12.49
N LEU A 39 8.33 3.53 -11.19
CA LEU A 39 8.56 2.48 -10.19
C LEU A 39 7.50 1.37 -10.18
N ARG A 40 6.41 1.53 -10.95
CA ARG A 40 5.29 0.57 -11.06
C ARG A 40 5.32 -0.27 -12.34
N LYS A 41 6.36 -0.15 -13.17
CA LYS A 41 6.60 -1.08 -14.28
C LYS A 41 6.94 -2.46 -13.75
#